data_AF-A0AA42I8N9-F1
#
_entry.id   AF-A0AA42I8N9-F1
#
_cell.length_a   1.000
_cell.length_b   1.000
_cell.length_c   1.000
_cell.angle_alpha   90.00
_cell.angle_beta   90.00
_cell.angle_gamma   90.00
#
_symmetry.space_group_name_H-M   'P 1'
#
loop_
_entity.id
_entity.type
_entity.pdbx_description
1 polymer ?
#
loop_
_entity_poly.entity_id
_entity_poly.type
_entity_poly.pdbx_seq_one_letter_code
_entity_poly.pdbx_strand_id
1 'polypeptide(L)'
;MAYLPTPPAEKKRLRALFRKMADQQIEELKRSGPPDVRRFLETWNPVAHAIEEEAKRIKARELETANLEAQRRNGALLAAQERGRREAREYAERERKRWLAEQERRHGK
;
A
#
# COMPACT_ATOMS: atom_id res chain seq x y z
N MET A 1 -29.38 4.53 5.98
CA MET A 1 -29.11 5.32 7.20
C MET A 1 -27.76 5.99 7.03
N ALA A 2 -27.70 7.33 7.04
CA ALA A 2 -26.43 8.04 6.99
C ALA A 2 -25.75 7.97 8.36
N TYR A 3 -24.56 7.37 8.44
CA TYR A 3 -23.72 7.43 9.63
C TYR A 3 -23.22 8.86 9.80
N LEU A 4 -23.91 9.66 10.60
CA LEU A 4 -23.40 10.97 11.00
C LEU A 4 -22.11 10.76 11.81
N PRO A 5 -20.99 11.42 11.44
CA PRO A 5 -19.75 11.28 12.18
C PRO A 5 -19.96 11.80 13.60
N THR A 6 -19.59 10.98 14.59
CA THR A 6 -19.71 11.33 16.01
C THR A 6 -19.02 12.68 16.28
N PRO A 7 -19.70 13.66 16.93
CA PRO A 7 -19.12 14.97 17.19
C PRO A 7 -17.77 14.88 17.93
N PRO A 8 -16.81 15.80 17.69
CA PRO A 8 -15.49 15.72 18.31
C PRO A 8 -15.49 15.64 19.84
N ALA A 9 -16.42 16.35 20.51
CA ALA A 9 -16.55 16.32 21.97
C ALA A 9 -17.04 14.95 22.49
N GLU A 10 -18.05 14.39 21.81
CA GLU A 10 -18.61 13.07 22.08
C GLU A 10 -17.54 11.97 21.91
N LYS A 11 -16.72 12.06 20.85
CA LYS A 11 -15.58 11.16 20.64
C LYS A 11 -14.57 11.20 21.79
N LYS A 12 -14.24 12.40 22.29
CA LYS A 12 -13.32 12.54 23.44
C LYS A 12 -13.91 11.92 24.71
N ARG A 13 -15.19 12.18 24.98
CA ARG A 13 -15.91 11.61 26.13
C ARG A 13 -15.95 10.09 26.09
N LEU A 14 -16.34 9.52 24.94
CA LEU A 14 -16.37 8.08 24.74
C LEU A 14 -14.98 7.45 24.92
N ARG A 15 -13.93 8.05 24.35
CA ARG A 15 -12.55 7.57 24.55
C ARG A 15 -12.14 7.57 26.02
N ALA A 16 -12.47 8.62 26.76
CA ALA A 16 -12.17 8.68 28.19
C ALA A 16 -12.93 7.59 28.97
N LEU A 17 -14.20 7.35 28.64
CA LEU A 17 -15.01 6.30 29.25
C LEU A 17 -14.43 4.89 28.96
N PHE A 18 -14.12 4.60 27.70
CA PHE A 18 -13.53 3.31 27.32
C PHE A 18 -12.17 3.09 27.98
N ARG A 19 -11.34 4.14 28.07
CA ARG A 19 -10.06 4.05 28.77
C ARG A 19 -10.26 3.71 30.25
N LYS A 20 -11.18 4.40 30.92
CA LYS A 20 -11.51 4.12 32.33
C LYS A 20 -12.00 2.68 32.53
N MET A 21 -12.85 2.17 31.65
CA MET A 21 -13.33 0.78 31.72
C MET A 21 -12.20 -0.24 31.49
N ALA A 22 -11.33 0.00 30.50
CA ALA A 22 -10.19 -0.85 30.23
C ALA A 22 -9.21 -0.88 31.41
N ASP A 23 -8.91 0.29 32.00
CA ASP A 23 -8.05 0.40 33.17
C ASP A 23 -8.62 -0.41 34.37
N GLN A 24 -9.94 -0.34 34.59
CA GLN A 24 -10.62 -1.13 35.62
C GLN A 24 -10.51 -2.64 35.37
N GLN A 25 -10.72 -3.09 34.14
CA GLN A 25 -10.59 -4.51 33.78
C GLN A 25 -9.15 -5.02 33.95
N ILE A 26 -8.15 -4.20 33.60
CA ILE A 26 -6.74 -4.54 33.79
C ILE A 26 -6.42 -4.69 35.27
N GLU A 27 -6.89 -3.76 36.12
CA GLU A 27 -6.69 -3.85 37.57
C GLU A 27 -7.38 -5.07 38.19
N GLU A 28 -8.57 -5.42 37.71
CA GLU A 28 -9.24 -6.65 38.11
C GLU A 28 -8.44 -7.90 37.71
N LEU A 29 -7.97 -7.96 36.46
CA LEU A 29 -7.15 -9.07 35.96
C LEU A 29 -5.83 -9.22 36.72
N LYS A 30 -5.20 -8.11 37.13
CA LYS A 30 -4.01 -8.16 38.00
C LYS A 30 -4.28 -8.78 39.37
N ARG A 31 -5.49 -8.59 39.92
CA ARG A 31 -5.87 -9.09 41.25
C ARG A 31 -6.37 -10.53 41.21
N SER A 32 -7.39 -10.79 40.38
CA SER A 32 -8.17 -12.04 40.36
C SER A 32 -8.03 -12.83 39.07
N GLY A 33 -7.24 -12.36 38.10
CA GLY A 33 -7.04 -13.08 36.85
C GLY A 33 -6.26 -14.40 37.01
N PRO A 34 -6.30 -15.27 35.99
CA PRO A 34 -5.48 -16.47 35.95
C PRO A 34 -3.98 -16.17 36.18
N PRO A 35 -3.21 -17.09 36.81
CA PRO A 35 -1.79 -16.86 37.11
C PRO A 35 -0.96 -16.40 35.91
N ASP A 36 -1.19 -16.99 34.73
CA ASP A 36 -0.46 -16.65 33.50
C ASP A 36 -0.75 -15.21 33.05
N VAL A 37 -2.00 -14.77 33.16
CA VAL A 37 -2.42 -13.41 32.79
C VAL A 37 -1.84 -12.40 33.76
N ARG A 38 -1.81 -12.69 35.07
CA ARG A 38 -1.17 -11.81 36.07
C ARG A 38 0.32 -11.65 35.81
N ARG A 39 1.03 -12.76 35.57
CA ARG A 39 2.46 -12.75 35.25
C ARG A 39 2.76 -11.99 33.95
N PHE A 40 1.89 -12.12 32.95
CA PHE A 40 1.97 -11.32 31.74
C PHE A 40 1.78 -9.83 32.03
N LEU A 41 0.74 -9.44 32.79
CA LEU A 41 0.47 -8.04 33.12
C LEU A 41 1.53 -7.38 34.01
N GLU A 42 2.26 -8.16 34.82
CA GLU A 42 3.42 -7.68 35.60
C GLU A 42 4.62 -7.32 34.73
N THR A 43 4.81 -8.05 33.62
CA THR A 43 5.95 -7.87 32.71
C THR A 43 5.61 -7.05 31.47
N TRP A 44 4.32 -6.83 31.23
CA TRP A 44 3.82 -6.10 30.07
C TRP A 44 4.06 -4.59 30.20
N ASN A 45 4.81 -4.04 29.24
CA ASN A 45 5.00 -2.61 29.09
C ASN A 45 4.12 -2.08 27.93
N PRO A 46 3.01 -1.38 28.22
CA PRO A 46 2.09 -0.90 27.19
C PRO A 46 2.72 0.12 26.24
N VAL A 47 3.73 0.88 26.71
CA VAL A 47 4.43 1.87 25.89
C VAL A 47 5.35 1.18 24.89
N ALA A 48 6.12 0.18 25.34
CA ALA A 48 6.97 -0.61 24.47
C ALA A 48 6.16 -1.30 23.37
N HIS A 49 5.03 -1.92 23.74
CA HIS A 49 4.12 -2.53 22.78
C HIS A 49 3.56 -1.53 21.77
N ALA A 50 3.16 -0.33 22.21
CA ALA A 50 2.66 0.71 21.30
C ALA A 50 3.74 1.18 20.31
N ILE A 51 5.00 1.30 20.75
CA ILE A 51 6.14 1.64 19.89
C ILE A 51 6.38 0.55 18.85
N GLU A 52 6.36 -0.72 19.25
CA GLU A 52 6.54 -1.85 18.33
C GLU A 52 5.44 -1.91 17.26
N GLU A 53 4.18 -1.72 17.66
CA GLU A 53 3.06 -1.72 16.73
C GLU A 53 3.13 -0.53 15.73
N GLU A 54 3.53 0.64 16.19
CA GLU A 54 3.71 1.79 15.29
C GLU A 54 4.91 1.59 14.35
N ALA A 55 6.01 0.99 14.83
CA ALA A 55 7.15 0.63 13.99
C ALA A 55 6.75 -0.38 12.88
N LYS A 56 5.92 -1.38 13.21
CA LYS A 56 5.36 -2.32 12.21
C LYS A 56 4.52 -1.60 11.17
N ARG A 57 3.69 -0.63 11.58
CA ARG A 57 2.86 0.19 10.65
C ARG A 57 3.71 1.05 9.73
N ILE A 58 4.74 1.70 10.26
CA ILE A 58 5.68 2.51 9.46
C ILE A 58 6.34 1.62 8.41
N LYS A 59 6.91 0.48 8.82
CA LYS A 59 7.54 -0.48 7.91
C LYS A 59 6.59 -1.00 6.83
N ALA A 60 5.32 -1.26 7.18
CA ALA A 60 4.30 -1.68 6.21
C ALA A 60 4.01 -0.59 5.17
N ARG A 61 3.94 0.68 5.59
CA ARG A 61 3.76 1.83 4.68
C ARG A 61 4.95 2.01 3.76
N GLU A 62 6.18 1.88 4.26
CA GLU A 62 7.40 1.96 3.44
C GLU A 62 7.44 0.87 2.35
N LEU A 63 7.00 -0.34 2.68
CA LEU A 63 6.85 -1.44 1.71
C LEU A 63 5.78 -1.12 0.65
N GLU A 64 4.65 -0.56 1.06
CA GLU A 64 3.59 -0.14 0.14
C GLU A 64 4.06 0.96 -0.81
N THR A 65 4.76 1.98 -0.32
CA THR A 65 5.31 3.06 -1.15
C THR A 65 6.37 2.55 -2.12
N ALA A 66 7.28 1.68 -1.66
CA ALA A 66 8.28 1.05 -2.53
C ALA A 66 7.64 0.23 -3.65
N ASN A 67 6.57 -0.53 -3.35
CA ASN A 67 5.84 -1.29 -4.36
C ASN A 67 5.15 -0.40 -5.39
N LEU A 68 4.55 0.72 -4.97
CA LEU A 68 3.94 1.68 -5.88
C LEU A 68 4.97 2.32 -6.83
N GLU A 69 6.16 2.66 -6.32
CA GLU A 69 7.24 3.17 -7.17
C GLU A 69 7.73 2.13 -8.18
N ALA A 70 7.90 0.88 -7.75
CA ALA A 70 8.28 -0.22 -8.64
C ALA A 70 7.24 -0.43 -9.75
N GLN A 71 5.94 -0.41 -9.41
CA GLN A 71 4.85 -0.50 -10.38
C GLN A 71 4.88 0.64 -11.39
N ARG A 72 5.10 1.89 -10.94
CA ARG A 72 5.20 3.06 -11.82
C ARG A 72 6.38 2.94 -12.80
N ARG A 73 7.55 2.52 -12.31
CA ARG A 73 8.75 2.32 -13.16
C ARG A 73 8.53 1.22 -14.19
N ASN A 74 7.96 0.09 -13.79
CA ASN A 74 7.66 -1.01 -14.70
C ASN A 74 6.63 -0.63 -15.76
N GLY A 75 5.57 0.10 -15.37
CA GLY A 75 4.58 0.61 -16.31
C GLY A 75 5.18 1.57 -17.35
N ALA A 76 6.04 2.49 -16.91
CA ALA A 76 6.73 3.41 -17.81
C ALA A 76 7.66 2.69 -18.80
N LEU A 77 8.37 1.65 -18.34
CA LEU A 77 9.26 0.85 -19.18
C LEU A 77 8.48 0.03 -20.23
N LEU A 78 7.37 -0.61 -19.84
CA LEU A 78 6.50 -1.32 -20.77
C LEU A 78 5.91 -0.37 -21.83
N ALA A 79 5.43 0.80 -21.42
CA ALA A 79 4.91 1.80 -22.35
C ALA A 79 5.98 2.34 -23.32
N ALA A 80 7.24 2.47 -22.87
CA ALA A 80 8.35 2.83 -23.74
C ALA A 80 8.68 1.73 -24.76
N GLN A 81 8.71 0.46 -24.33
CA GLN A 81 8.93 -0.68 -25.23
C GLN A 81 7.82 -0.83 -26.27
N GLU A 82 6.56 -0.65 -25.88
CA GLU A 82 5.44 -0.69 -26.82
C GLU A 82 5.53 0.41 -27.88
N ARG A 83 5.90 1.62 -27.50
CA ARG A 83 6.13 2.73 -28.43
C ARG A 83 7.24 2.39 -29.43
N GLY A 84 8.40 1.93 -28.94
CA GLY A 84 9.51 1.52 -29.81
C GLY A 84 9.13 0.39 -30.78
N ARG A 85 8.32 -0.59 -30.33
CA ARG A 85 7.81 -1.66 -31.21
C ARG A 85 6.87 -1.13 -32.29
N ARG A 86 6.01 -0.16 -31.97
CA ARG A 86 5.10 0.46 -32.95
C ARG A 86 5.90 1.24 -33.99
N GLU A 87 6.82 2.09 -33.56
CA GLU A 87 7.68 2.87 -34.44
C GLU A 87 8.52 1.98 -35.37
N ALA A 88 9.08 0.89 -34.85
CA ALA A 88 9.82 -0.08 -35.66
C ALA A 88 8.95 -0.76 -36.74
N ARG A 89 7.69 -1.10 -36.40
CA ARG A 89 6.73 -1.66 -37.37
C ARG A 89 6.37 -0.65 -38.45
N GLU A 90 6.07 0.59 -38.06
CA GLU A 90 5.74 1.65 -39.01
C GLU A 90 6.93 1.96 -39.93
N TYR A 91 8.15 1.96 -39.40
CA TYR A 91 9.35 2.15 -40.20
C TYR A 91 9.55 0.99 -41.20
N ALA A 92 9.42 -0.25 -40.74
CA ALA A 92 9.53 -1.43 -41.59
C ALA A 92 8.45 -1.44 -42.70
N GLU A 93 7.21 -1.03 -42.40
CA GLU A 93 6.16 -0.89 -43.40
C GLU A 93 6.46 0.22 -44.42
N ARG A 94 6.98 1.37 -43.97
CA ARG A 94 7.38 2.47 -44.86
C ARG A 94 8.51 2.04 -45.80
N GLU A 95 9.53 1.38 -45.27
CA GLU A 95 10.64 0.87 -46.08
C GLU A 95 10.18 -0.22 -47.05
N ARG A 96 9.30 -1.13 -46.62
CA ARG A 96 8.71 -2.14 -47.50
C ARG A 96 7.92 -1.50 -48.66
N LYS A 97 7.12 -0.46 -48.39
CA LYS A 97 6.37 0.27 -49.43
C LYS A 97 7.31 0.97 -50.42
N ARG A 98 8.38 1.60 -49.91
CA ARG A 98 9.41 2.23 -50.76
C ARG A 98 10.09 1.21 -51.66
N TRP A 99 10.50 0.08 -51.08
CA TRP A 99 11.14 -0.99 -51.82
C TRP A 99 10.24 -1.57 -52.91
N LEU A 100 8.96 -1.86 -52.59
CA LEU A 100 7.99 -2.34 -53.59
C LEU A 100 7.78 -1.34 -54.74
N ALA A 101 7.61 -0.06 -54.43
CA ALA A 101 7.48 0.99 -55.44
C ALA A 101 8.73 1.12 -56.32
N GLU A 102 9.92 0.89 -55.76
CA GLU A 102 11.16 0.88 -56.52
C GLU A 102 11.31 -0.36 -57.40
N GLN A 103 10.87 -1.54 -56.93
CA GLN A 103 10.80 -2.75 -57.76
C GLN A 103 9.84 -2.59 -58.94
N GLU A 104 8.66 -2.01 -58.72
CA GLU A 104 7.70 -1.70 -59.79
C GLU A 104 8.28 -0.74 -60.83
N ARG A 105 9.03 0.30 -60.41
CA ARG A 105 9.71 1.21 -61.35
C ARG A 105 10.82 0.54 -62.16
N ARG A 106 11.50 -0.45 -61.58
CA ARG A 106 12.63 -1.14 -62.25
C ARG A 106 12.16 -2.28 -63.16
N HIS A 107 11.04 -2.93 -62.84
CA HIS A 107 10.59 -4.15 -63.50
C HIS A 107 9.19 -4.06 -64.12
N GLY A 108 8.44 -2.98 -63.90
CA GLY A 108 7.18 -2.68 -64.57
C GLY A 108 7.41 -2.11 -65.97
N LYS A 109 7.50 -3.01 -66.95
CA LYS A 109 7.10 -2.75 -68.33
C LYS A 109 5.66 -3.17 -68.52
#